data_AF-A0A409YJG2-F1
#
_entry.id   AF-A0A409YJG2-F1
#
_cell.length_a   1.000
_cell.length_b   1.000
_cell.length_c   1.000
_cell.angle_alpha   90.00
_cell.angle_beta   90.00
_cell.angle_gamma   90.00
#
_symmetry.space_group_name_H-M   'P 1'
#
loop_
_entity.id
_entity.type
_entity.pdbx_description
1 polymer ?
#
loop_
_entity_poly.entity_id
_entity_poly.type
_entity_poly.pdbx_seq_one_letter_code
_entity_poly.pdbx_strand_id
1 'polypeptide(L)'
;MANSSRMMENYEKDLQKIVRSSSIPFPPVIFARGAACLIAETYISSNPASGLVLISPPISNADLVGTMLPTGLKEFDYEVGFPIAVVDTFERMALLRQRNRVCRSEAVDILRVKTLTDEETFVAVERWLDQLGI
;
A
#
# COMPACT_ATOMS: atom_id res chain seq x y z
N MET A 1 14.30 -19.98 -12.39
CA MET A 1 13.45 -18.93 -12.99
C MET A 1 13.02 -17.99 -11.88
N ALA A 2 13.10 -16.68 -12.08
CA ALA A 2 12.61 -15.70 -11.11
C ALA A 2 11.08 -15.82 -11.00
N ASN A 3 10.56 -15.87 -9.78
CA ASN A 3 9.15 -16.04 -9.48
C ASN A 3 8.69 -14.87 -8.61
N SER A 4 7.62 -14.18 -9.02
CA SER A 4 7.11 -12.99 -8.33
C SER A 4 6.67 -13.26 -6.90
N SER A 5 6.02 -14.39 -6.62
CA SER A 5 5.61 -14.76 -5.25
C SER A 5 6.81 -14.90 -4.33
N ARG A 6 7.84 -15.65 -4.78
CA ARG A 6 9.09 -15.80 -4.00
C ARG A 6 9.83 -14.48 -3.82
N MET A 7 9.74 -13.59 -4.81
CA MET A 7 10.29 -12.24 -4.72
C MET A 7 9.58 -11.41 -3.65
N MET A 8 8.24 -11.43 -3.61
CA MET A 8 7.46 -10.76 -2.57
C MET A 8 7.73 -11.33 -1.17
N GLU A 9 7.81 -12.65 -1.02
CA GLU A 9 8.18 -13.30 0.26
C GLU A 9 9.55 -12.83 0.78
N ASN A 10 10.52 -12.62 -0.12
CA ASN A 10 11.83 -12.12 0.28
C ASN A 10 11.77 -10.66 0.73
N TYR A 11 11.06 -9.80 -0.01
CA TYR A 11 10.88 -8.40 0.36
C TYR A 11 10.09 -8.22 1.65
N GLU A 12 9.06 -9.04 1.86
CA GLU A 12 8.32 -9.10 3.12
C GLU A 12 9.25 -9.44 4.29
N LYS A 13 10.09 -10.48 4.15
CA LYS A 13 11.04 -10.87 5.20
C LYS A 13 12.02 -9.75 5.53
N ASP A 14 12.49 -9.02 4.52
CA ASP A 14 13.41 -7.92 4.74
C ASP A 14 12.72 -6.72 5.41
N LEU A 15 11.50 -6.37 4.99
CA LEU A 15 10.68 -5.36 5.68
C LEU A 15 10.39 -5.77 7.14
N GLN A 16 10.07 -7.04 7.39
CA GLN A 16 9.84 -7.56 8.74
C GLN A 16 11.07 -7.44 9.62
N LYS A 17 12.27 -7.72 9.11
CA LYS A 17 13.52 -7.51 9.87
C LYS A 17 13.71 -6.04 10.22
N ILE A 18 13.47 -5.13 9.27
CA ILE A 18 13.60 -3.68 9.49
C ILE A 18 12.64 -3.24 10.59
N VAL A 19 11.36 -3.59 10.48
CA VAL A 19 10.34 -3.24 11.49
C VAL A 19 10.73 -3.79 12.87
N ARG A 20 11.15 -5.06 12.97
CA ARG A 20 11.58 -5.65 14.25
C ARG A 20 12.83 -4.98 14.82
N SER A 21 13.75 -4.52 13.98
CA SER A 21 14.97 -3.83 14.42
C SER A 21 14.72 -2.39 14.86
N SER A 22 13.62 -1.77 14.42
CA SER A 22 13.30 -0.38 14.73
C SER A 22 12.93 -0.11 16.19
N SER A 23 12.88 -1.16 17.04
CA SER A 23 12.58 -1.07 18.48
C SER A 23 11.28 -0.33 18.80
N ILE A 24 10.32 -0.33 17.87
CA ILE A 24 9.02 0.28 18.07
C ILE A 24 8.16 -0.60 19.00
N PRO A 25 7.54 -0.02 20.05
CA PRO A 25 6.71 -0.78 20.98
C PRO A 25 5.31 -1.11 20.43
N PHE A 26 4.91 -0.48 19.32
CA PHE A 26 3.59 -0.61 18.71
C PHE A 26 3.70 -0.97 17.22
N PRO A 27 2.66 -1.57 16.62
CA PRO A 27 2.65 -1.84 15.19
C PRO A 27 2.85 -0.54 14.37
N PRO A 28 3.62 -0.57 13.28
CA PRO A 28 3.96 0.64 12.52
C PRO A 28 2.77 1.15 11.68
N VAL A 29 2.83 2.42 11.29
CA VAL A 29 2.13 2.92 10.10
C VAL A 29 3.06 2.79 8.91
N ILE A 30 2.62 2.12 7.85
CA ILE A 30 3.44 1.83 6.66
C ILE A 30 3.03 2.74 5.52
N PHE A 31 4.01 3.42 4.92
CA PHE A 31 3.83 4.24 3.74
C PHE A 31 4.52 3.56 2.55
N ALA A 32 3.81 3.39 1.45
CA ALA A 32 4.36 2.79 0.25
C ALA A 32 3.89 3.53 -1.00
N ARG A 33 4.76 3.63 -2.01
CA ARG A 33 4.50 4.36 -3.26
C ARG A 33 4.69 3.46 -4.48
N GLY A 34 3.75 3.52 -5.43
CA GLY A 34 3.86 2.79 -6.70
C GLY A 34 3.99 1.29 -6.50
N ALA A 35 4.94 0.64 -7.19
CA ALA A 35 5.12 -0.81 -7.09
C ALA A 35 5.51 -1.29 -5.68
N ALA A 36 6.05 -0.42 -4.81
CA ALA A 36 6.36 -0.78 -3.42
C ALA A 36 5.08 -1.05 -2.60
N CYS A 37 3.90 -0.59 -3.05
CA CYS A 37 2.62 -0.94 -2.45
C CYS A 37 2.43 -2.46 -2.36
N LEU A 38 2.90 -3.23 -3.36
CA LEU A 38 2.80 -4.69 -3.34
C LEU A 38 3.56 -5.31 -2.16
N ILE A 39 4.72 -4.73 -1.81
CA ILE A 39 5.53 -5.21 -0.68
C ILE A 39 4.81 -4.92 0.64
N ALA A 40 4.26 -3.71 0.78
CA ALA A 40 3.51 -3.32 1.96
C ALA A 40 2.23 -4.16 2.14
N GLU A 41 1.49 -4.39 1.05
CA GLU A 41 0.30 -5.24 1.04
C GLU A 41 0.63 -6.73 1.31
N THR A 42 1.77 -7.21 0.83
CA THR A 42 2.26 -8.56 1.20
C THR A 42 2.58 -8.61 2.69
N TYR A 43 3.26 -7.60 3.23
CA TYR A 43 3.62 -7.54 4.65
C TYR A 43 2.41 -7.53 5.57
N ILE A 44 1.43 -6.65 5.32
CA ILE A 44 0.22 -6.54 6.15
C ILE A 44 -0.71 -7.76 6.05
N SER A 45 -0.55 -8.60 5.01
CA SER A 45 -1.27 -9.86 4.91
C SER A 45 -0.84 -10.88 5.97
N SER A 46 0.37 -10.76 6.53
CA SER A 46 0.93 -11.70 7.51
C SER A 46 1.45 -11.03 8.80
N ASN A 47 1.39 -9.69 8.90
CA ASN A 47 1.98 -8.93 10.00
C ASN A 47 1.06 -7.77 10.42
N PRO A 48 0.99 -7.43 11.71
CA PRO A 48 0.16 -6.33 12.18
C PRO A 48 0.73 -4.97 11.75
N ALA A 49 -0.16 -4.04 11.43
CA ALA A 49 0.14 -2.62 11.21
C ALA A 49 -0.96 -1.76 11.86
N SER A 50 -0.58 -0.58 12.35
CA SER A 50 -1.54 0.40 12.91
C SER A 50 -2.20 1.23 11.80
N GLY A 51 -1.58 1.29 10.63
CA GLY A 51 -2.12 1.96 9.45
C GLY A 51 -1.33 1.62 8.19
N LEU A 52 -1.98 1.75 7.04
CA LEU A 52 -1.34 1.58 5.72
C LEU A 52 -1.72 2.73 4.80
N VAL A 53 -0.72 3.37 4.21
CA VAL A 53 -0.91 4.43 3.22
C VAL A 53 -0.32 3.99 1.89
N LEU A 54 -1.18 3.82 0.89
CA LEU A 54 -0.82 3.44 -0.47
C LEU A 54 -0.84 4.67 -1.38
N ILE A 55 0.33 5.14 -1.79
CA ILE A 55 0.50 6.32 -2.63
C ILE A 55 0.65 5.88 -4.09
N SER A 56 -0.35 6.19 -4.90
CA SER A 56 -0.46 5.81 -6.31
C SER A 56 -0.21 4.31 -6.53
N PRO A 57 -0.98 3.41 -5.89
CA PRO A 57 -0.81 1.99 -6.08
C PRO A 57 -1.08 1.59 -7.55
N PRO A 58 -0.53 0.45 -8.00
CA PRO A 58 -0.89 -0.13 -9.28
C PRO A 58 -2.38 -0.46 -9.34
N ILE A 59 -2.95 -0.40 -10.53
CA ILE A 59 -4.37 -0.72 -10.75
C ILE A 59 -4.61 -2.23 -10.55
N SER A 60 -3.67 -3.04 -11.02
CA SER A 60 -3.66 -4.50 -10.89
C SER A 60 -2.21 -4.98 -10.86
N ASN A 61 -1.97 -6.09 -10.16
CA ASN A 61 -0.68 -6.78 -10.17
C ASN A 61 -0.33 -7.29 -11.59
N ALA A 62 -1.34 -7.61 -12.41
CA ALA A 62 -1.14 -8.04 -13.79
C ALA A 62 -0.48 -6.94 -14.65
N ASP A 63 -0.73 -5.66 -14.37
CA ASP A 63 -0.19 -4.53 -15.13
C ASP A 63 1.34 -4.38 -14.92
N LEU A 64 1.91 -5.04 -13.91
CA LEU A 64 3.34 -5.00 -13.59
C LEU A 64 4.13 -6.20 -14.15
N VAL A 65 3.47 -7.17 -14.77
CA VAL A 65 4.14 -8.36 -15.31
C VAL A 65 5.01 -7.97 -16.51
N GLY A 66 6.26 -8.43 -16.51
CA GLY A 66 7.24 -8.13 -17.55
C GLY A 66 7.94 -6.78 -17.40
N THR A 67 7.50 -5.93 -16.46
CA THR A 67 8.19 -4.68 -16.09
C THR A 67 8.84 -4.80 -14.72
N MET A 68 8.03 -4.93 -13.67
CA MET A 68 8.48 -5.02 -12.27
C MET A 68 8.31 -6.43 -11.69
N LEU A 69 7.40 -7.24 -12.24
CA LEU A 69 7.12 -8.60 -11.81
C LEU A 69 7.59 -9.62 -12.86
N PRO A 70 8.47 -10.58 -12.49
CA PRO A 70 8.92 -11.63 -13.42
C PRO A 70 7.81 -12.55 -13.92
N THR A 71 6.81 -12.83 -13.09
CA THR A 71 5.65 -13.69 -13.37
C THR A 71 4.36 -13.06 -12.86
N GLY A 72 3.20 -13.60 -13.23
CA GLY A 72 1.92 -13.21 -12.62
C GLY A 72 1.95 -13.34 -11.10
N LEU A 73 1.32 -12.40 -10.41
CA LEU A 73 1.12 -12.38 -8.97
C LEU A 73 -0.39 -12.26 -8.69
N LYS A 74 -0.90 -13.04 -7.73
CA LYS A 74 -2.32 -12.98 -7.33
C LYS A 74 -2.63 -11.58 -6.78
N GLU A 75 -3.85 -11.10 -7.01
CA GLU A 75 -4.34 -9.89 -6.33
C GLU A 75 -4.49 -10.14 -4.83
N PHE A 76 -4.27 -9.10 -4.03
CA PHE A 76 -4.32 -9.20 -2.58
C PHE A 76 -5.75 -9.40 -2.07
N ASP A 77 -5.93 -10.28 -1.08
CA ASP A 77 -7.22 -10.68 -0.51
C ASP A 77 -7.33 -10.50 1.02
N TYR A 78 -6.39 -9.77 1.65
CA TYR A 78 -6.45 -9.44 3.08
C TYR A 78 -7.74 -8.69 3.46
N GLU A 79 -8.17 -8.85 4.72
CA GLU A 79 -9.30 -8.14 5.31
C GLU A 79 -8.91 -6.70 5.69
N VAL A 80 -9.78 -5.74 5.36
CA VAL A 80 -9.60 -4.33 5.71
C VAL A 80 -10.08 -4.10 7.15
N GLY A 81 -9.33 -4.65 8.11
CA GLY A 81 -9.66 -4.59 9.55
C GLY A 81 -8.95 -3.48 10.32
N PHE A 82 -8.17 -2.65 9.64
CA PHE A 82 -7.38 -1.57 10.23
C PHE A 82 -7.36 -0.35 9.28
N PRO A 83 -6.94 0.84 9.73
CA PRO A 83 -6.97 2.05 8.90
C PRO A 83 -6.10 1.92 7.64
N ILE A 84 -6.70 2.12 6.47
CA ILE A 84 -6.00 2.14 5.18
C ILE A 84 -6.39 3.40 4.42
N ALA A 85 -5.40 4.14 3.93
CA ALA A 85 -5.60 5.26 3.02
C ALA A 85 -4.97 4.98 1.65
N VAL A 86 -5.66 5.38 0.59
CA VAL A 86 -5.11 5.42 -0.77
C VAL A 86 -5.03 6.86 -1.24
N VAL A 87 -3.82 7.27 -1.63
CA VAL A 87 -3.54 8.62 -2.16
C VAL A 87 -3.28 8.54 -3.65
N ASP A 88 -4.05 9.24 -4.48
CA ASP A 88 -3.77 9.37 -5.91
C ASP A 88 -4.38 10.64 -6.48
N THR A 89 -4.03 10.98 -7.73
CA THR A 89 -4.66 12.07 -8.47
C THR A 89 -6.13 11.78 -8.73
N PHE A 90 -6.93 12.83 -8.91
CA PHE A 90 -8.37 12.68 -9.20
C PHE A 90 -8.67 11.72 -10.35
N GLU A 91 -7.92 11.84 -11.45
CA GLU A 91 -8.09 11.01 -12.65
C GLU A 91 -7.77 9.55 -12.38
N ARG A 92 -6.61 9.28 -11.76
CA ARG A 92 -6.19 7.91 -11.44
C ARG A 92 -7.05 7.27 -10.36
N MET A 93 -7.53 8.05 -9.40
CA MET A 93 -8.41 7.57 -8.35
C MET A 93 -9.74 7.05 -8.91
N ALA A 94 -10.27 7.67 -9.97
CA ALA A 94 -11.46 7.18 -10.66
C ALA A 94 -11.22 5.77 -11.26
N LEU A 95 -10.05 5.55 -11.87
CA LEU A 95 -9.66 4.24 -12.41
C LEU A 95 -9.44 3.22 -11.29
N LEU A 96 -8.77 3.61 -10.21
CA LEU A 96 -8.51 2.76 -9.05
C LEU A 96 -9.82 2.28 -8.41
N ARG A 97 -10.79 3.18 -8.17
CA ARG A 97 -12.11 2.77 -7.64
C ARG A 97 -12.84 1.78 -8.55
N GLN A 98 -12.64 1.87 -9.86
CA GLN A 98 -13.29 0.97 -10.80
C GLN A 98 -12.63 -0.41 -10.85
N ARG A 99 -11.33 -0.54 -10.60
CA ARG A 99 -10.58 -1.77 -10.91
C ARG A 99 -9.79 -2.37 -9.74
N ASN A 100 -9.34 -1.57 -8.79
CA ASN A 100 -8.57 -2.01 -7.64
C ASN A 100 -9.51 -2.39 -6.47
N ARG A 101 -9.35 -3.61 -5.93
CA ARG A 101 -10.21 -4.14 -4.86
C ARG A 101 -10.19 -3.28 -3.60
N VAL A 102 -9.01 -2.84 -3.17
CA VAL A 102 -8.82 -2.06 -1.94
C VAL A 102 -9.60 -0.76 -2.04
N CYS A 103 -9.52 -0.08 -3.19
CA CYS A 103 -10.22 1.18 -3.44
C CYS A 103 -11.75 1.05 -3.57
N ARG A 104 -12.29 -0.18 -3.67
CA ARG A 104 -13.74 -0.44 -3.68
C ARG A 104 -14.32 -0.64 -2.29
N SER A 105 -13.47 -0.91 -1.29
CA SER A 105 -13.92 -1.08 0.09
C SER A 105 -14.31 0.27 0.68
N GLU A 106 -15.47 0.32 1.36
CA GLU A 106 -15.91 1.53 2.09
C GLU A 106 -15.06 1.79 3.34
N ALA A 107 -14.35 0.78 3.83
CA ALA A 107 -13.44 0.88 4.97
C ALA A 107 -12.07 1.51 4.62
N VAL A 108 -11.84 1.88 3.36
CA VAL A 108 -10.59 2.49 2.89
C VAL A 108 -10.81 3.97 2.62
N ASP A 109 -9.99 4.81 3.26
CA ASP A 109 -10.01 6.24 3.07
C ASP A 109 -9.37 6.62 1.73
N ILE A 110 -10.03 7.52 1.00
CA ILE A 110 -9.61 7.93 -0.33
C ILE A 110 -9.16 9.38 -0.29
N LEU A 111 -7.84 9.59 -0.34
CA LEU A 111 -7.21 10.90 -0.28
C LEU A 111 -6.88 11.37 -1.70
N ARG A 112 -7.66 12.33 -2.22
CA ARG A 112 -7.48 12.84 -3.58
C ARG A 112 -6.63 14.11 -3.55
N VAL A 113 -5.56 14.09 -4.33
CA VAL A 113 -4.66 15.24 -4.50
C VAL A 113 -4.71 15.72 -5.95
N LYS A 114 -4.39 16.98 -6.21
CA LYS A 114 -4.27 17.51 -7.57
C LYS A 114 -3.02 16.94 -8.23
N THR A 115 -1.93 16.91 -7.48
CA THR A 115 -0.63 16.44 -7.93
C THR A 115 -0.01 15.51 -6.88
N LEU A 116 0.78 14.54 -7.32
CA LEU A 116 1.55 13.66 -6.43
C LEU A 116 2.89 14.29 -6.04
N THR A 117 2.88 15.60 -5.75
CA THR A 117 4.03 16.27 -5.13
C THR A 117 4.13 15.82 -3.69
N ASP A 118 5.35 15.80 -3.17
CA ASP A 118 5.59 15.31 -1.81
C ASP A 118 4.89 16.20 -0.78
N GLU A 119 4.83 17.52 -1.00
CA GLU A 119 4.13 18.47 -0.11
C GLU A 119 2.61 18.22 -0.04
N GLU A 120 1.92 18.16 -1.19
CA GLU A 120 0.46 17.98 -1.21
C GLU A 120 0.06 16.60 -0.66
N THR A 121 0.85 15.58 -1.01
CA THR A 121 0.68 14.21 -0.51
C THR A 121 0.90 14.16 1.00
N PHE A 122 1.96 14.79 1.51
CA PHE A 122 2.28 14.78 2.93
C PHE A 122 1.20 15.48 3.75
N VAL A 123 0.72 16.65 3.31
CA VAL A 123 -0.37 17.38 4.00
C VAL A 123 -1.66 16.56 4.02
N ALA A 124 -1.99 15.85 2.94
CA ALA A 124 -3.18 14.99 2.91
C ALA A 124 -3.06 13.83 3.90
N VAL A 125 -1.88 13.23 3.98
CA VAL A 125 -1.57 12.11 4.87
C VAL A 125 -1.51 12.55 6.33
N GLU A 126 -0.89 13.69 6.64
CA GLU A 126 -0.82 14.26 7.99
C GLU A 126 -2.23 14.47 8.57
N ARG A 127 -3.12 15.09 7.79
CA ARG A 127 -4.53 15.27 8.18
C ARG A 127 -5.25 13.95 8.45
N TRP A 128 -4.91 12.91 7.71
CA TRP A 128 -5.48 11.58 7.92
C TRP A 128 -4.96 10.94 9.20
N LEU A 129 -3.67 11.08 9.51
CA LEU A 129 -3.09 10.62 10.77
C LEU A 129 -3.70 11.36 11.98
N ASP A 130 -3.85 12.68 11.89
CA ASP A 130 -4.49 13.50 12.92
C ASP A 130 -5.93 13.02 13.22
N GLN A 131 -6.69 12.63 12.19
CA GLN A 131 -8.05 12.11 12.34
C GLN A 131 -8.09 10.76 13.05
N LEU A 132 -7.05 9.94 12.88
CA LEU A 132 -6.90 8.66 13.57
C LEU A 132 -6.34 8.82 14.99
N GLY A 133 -5.83 10.00 15.33
CA GLY A 133 -5.16 10.26 16.61
C GLY A 133 -3.79 9.59 16.72
N ILE A 134 -3.10 9.41 15.59
CA ILE A 134 -1.74 8.84 15.49
C ILE A 134 -0.70 9.96 15.43
#